data_AF-A0A075I503-F1
#
_entry.id   AF-A0A075I503-F1
#
_cell.length_a   1.000
_cell.length_b   1.000
_cell.length_c   1.000
_cell.angle_alpha   90.00
_cell.angle_beta   90.00
_cell.angle_gamma   90.00
#
_symmetry.space_group_name_H-M   'P 1'
#
loop_
_entity.id
_entity.type
_entity.pdbx_description
1 polymer ?
#
loop_
_entity_poly.entity_id
_entity_poly.type
_entity_poly.pdbx_seq_one_letter_code
_entity_poly.pdbx_strand_id
1 'polypeptide(L)'
;MEIAINALLTIVGLVMLCFGGNWLVSGGVSIAKKLRISQMVIGLTVVAYGTSTPELAASIAATVGAHTDLILGNIVGSNISNVGMVIGISAIISPLVVSKATTRKEVPIMIGVMLLLVAISVDGEISQYDGILLIAGLIAFTVYTLSRAKKERKQEEEDPAAQKSSVPRAVGLIAIGSGLLYFGGLVTIENVISIAQGIGISETVAGITIVAIGTSLPELITSIVAIKKGHTDIGIGTIVGSNIYNILMIMGVASVITGIAVVPGMFTDYLIMIGFAIVLIAFLRSGLIPRPAGIGLAIAYAVYLGYTLLR
;
A
#
# COMPACT_ATOMS: atom_id res chain seq x y z
N MET A 1 26.28 16.58 13.05
CA MET A 1 26.53 15.17 13.41
C MET A 1 25.24 14.36 13.36
N GLU A 2 24.14 14.87 13.89
CA GLU A 2 22.81 14.24 13.83
C GLU A 2 22.31 13.95 12.40
N ILE A 3 22.44 14.90 11.46
CA ILE A 3 22.02 14.67 10.05
C ILE A 3 22.77 13.49 9.41
N ALA A 4 24.07 13.35 9.68
CA ALA A 4 24.87 12.26 9.12
C ALA A 4 24.48 10.90 9.71
N ILE A 5 24.16 10.86 11.01
CA ILE A 5 23.64 9.66 11.68
C ILE A 5 22.27 9.30 11.09
N ASN A 6 21.37 10.27 10.94
CA ASN A 6 20.04 10.03 10.39
C ASN A 6 20.10 9.57 8.93
N ALA A 7 21.01 10.13 8.13
CA ALA A 7 21.24 9.69 6.75
C ALA A 7 21.77 8.25 6.69
N LEU A 8 22.71 7.88 7.58
CA LEU A 8 23.20 6.50 7.69
C LEU A 8 22.10 5.53 8.10
N LEU A 9 21.30 5.87 9.11
CA LEU A 9 20.18 5.05 9.57
C LEU A 9 19.10 4.92 8.49
N THR A 10 18.84 5.98 7.72
CA THR A 10 17.96 5.92 6.55
C THR A 10 18.46 4.89 5.54
N ILE A 11 19.76 4.86 5.22
CA ILE A 11 20.35 3.86 4.32
C ILE A 11 20.18 2.45 4.90
N VAL A 12 20.43 2.26 6.20
CA VAL A 12 20.22 0.96 6.86
C VAL A 12 18.76 0.50 6.74
N GLY A 13 17.80 1.38 7.00
CA GLY A 13 16.38 1.09 6.83
C GLY A 13 16.02 0.71 5.39
N LEU A 14 16.52 1.44 4.39
CA LEU A 14 16.32 1.11 2.97
C LEU A 14 16.89 -0.26 2.59
N VAL A 15 18.06 -0.62 3.13
CA VAL A 15 18.67 -1.94 2.95
C VAL A 15 17.78 -3.03 3.58
N MET A 16 17.25 -2.80 4.78
CA MET A 16 16.30 -3.71 5.42
C MET A 16 15.04 -3.88 4.58
N LEU A 17 14.48 -2.79 4.01
CA LEU A 17 13.33 -2.85 3.11
C LEU A 17 13.62 -3.70 1.87
N CYS A 18 14.82 -3.57 1.27
CA CYS A 18 15.24 -4.36 0.11
C CYS A 18 15.26 -5.87 0.42
N PHE A 19 15.88 -6.27 1.53
CA PHE A 19 15.92 -7.67 1.94
C PHE A 19 14.55 -8.19 2.40
N GLY A 20 13.80 -7.36 3.12
CA GLY A 20 12.45 -7.64 3.58
C GLY A 20 11.50 -7.94 2.43
N GLY A 21 11.43 -7.03 1.44
CA GLY A 21 10.63 -7.21 0.23
C GLY A 21 11.09 -8.42 -0.58
N ASN A 22 12.41 -8.67 -0.69
CA ASN A 22 12.95 -9.85 -1.35
C ASN A 22 12.46 -11.17 -0.72
N TRP A 23 12.48 -11.28 0.61
CA TRP A 23 12.04 -12.48 1.31
C TRP A 23 10.52 -12.60 1.36
N LEU A 24 9.80 -11.50 1.57
CA LEU A 24 8.34 -11.48 1.54
C LEU A 24 7.81 -11.95 0.18
N VAL A 25 8.32 -11.39 -0.93
CA VAL A 25 7.94 -11.82 -2.29
C VAL A 25 8.30 -13.29 -2.52
N SER A 26 9.51 -13.73 -2.13
CA SER A 26 9.94 -15.12 -2.36
C SER A 26 9.10 -16.13 -1.58
N GLY A 27 8.76 -15.81 -0.33
CA GLY A 27 7.87 -16.61 0.49
C GLY A 27 6.45 -16.62 -0.07
N GLY A 28 5.94 -15.45 -0.47
CA GLY A 28 4.63 -15.30 -1.13
C GLY A 28 4.52 -16.15 -2.41
N VAL A 29 5.50 -16.07 -3.31
CA VAL A 29 5.56 -16.90 -4.53
C VAL A 29 5.57 -18.39 -4.19
N SER A 30 6.29 -18.79 -3.15
CA SER A 30 6.37 -20.18 -2.70
C SER A 30 5.01 -20.68 -2.16
N ILE A 31 4.30 -19.83 -1.40
CA ILE A 31 2.94 -20.12 -0.95
C ILE A 31 1.96 -20.17 -2.12
N ALA A 32 2.03 -19.23 -3.07
CA ALA A 32 1.18 -19.21 -4.27
C ALA A 32 1.26 -20.56 -5.02
N LYS A 33 2.48 -21.02 -5.28
CA LYS A 33 2.75 -22.30 -5.97
C LYS A 33 2.24 -23.50 -5.18
N LYS A 34 2.45 -23.51 -3.86
CA LYS A 34 2.01 -24.64 -3.01
C LYS A 34 0.50 -24.72 -2.90
N LEU A 35 -0.17 -23.58 -2.77
CA LEU A 35 -1.61 -23.49 -2.62
C LEU A 35 -2.36 -23.52 -3.96
N ARG A 36 -1.65 -23.44 -5.09
CA ARG A 36 -2.23 -23.39 -6.44
C ARG A 36 -3.24 -22.26 -6.58
N ILE A 37 -2.79 -21.08 -6.19
CA ILE A 37 -3.55 -19.84 -6.28
C ILE A 37 -2.75 -18.83 -7.07
N SER A 38 -3.45 -17.89 -7.70
CA SER A 38 -2.78 -16.87 -8.51
C SER A 38 -1.83 -16.03 -7.66
N GLN A 39 -0.74 -15.62 -8.30
CA GLN A 39 0.20 -14.64 -7.76
C GLN A 39 -0.51 -13.34 -7.37
N MET A 40 -1.56 -12.97 -8.09
CA MET A 40 -2.43 -11.84 -7.77
C MET A 40 -3.08 -11.98 -6.39
N VAL A 41 -3.67 -13.13 -6.05
CA VAL A 41 -4.29 -13.34 -4.73
C VAL A 41 -3.27 -13.19 -3.60
N ILE A 42 -2.05 -13.69 -3.78
CA ILE A 42 -0.95 -13.48 -2.82
C ILE A 42 -0.53 -12.01 -2.72
N GLY A 43 -0.45 -11.30 -3.85
CA GLY A 43 -0.20 -9.86 -3.88
C GLY A 43 -1.24 -9.09 -3.08
N LEU A 44 -2.53 -9.36 -3.34
CA LEU A 44 -3.68 -8.74 -2.67
C LEU A 44 -3.83 -9.12 -1.21
N THR A 45 -3.11 -10.13 -0.71
CA THR A 45 -3.27 -10.62 0.68
C THR A 45 -1.94 -10.56 1.41
N VAL A 46 -1.20 -11.67 1.44
CA VAL A 46 0.00 -11.85 2.26
C VAL A 46 1.01 -10.74 2.04
N VAL A 47 1.24 -10.35 0.78
CA VAL A 47 2.26 -9.35 0.47
C VAL A 47 1.77 -7.95 0.86
N ALA A 48 0.56 -7.56 0.45
CA ALA A 48 -0.04 -6.29 0.86
C ALA A 48 -0.19 -6.13 2.39
N TYR A 49 -0.64 -7.17 3.11
CA TYR A 49 -0.68 -7.14 4.59
C TYR A 49 0.72 -6.95 5.19
N GLY A 50 1.71 -7.67 4.65
CA GLY A 50 3.10 -7.58 5.13
C GLY A 50 3.71 -6.20 4.89
N THR A 51 3.46 -5.60 3.73
CA THR A 51 3.98 -4.25 3.42
C THR A 51 3.24 -3.14 4.16
N SER A 52 1.93 -3.29 4.44
CA SER A 52 1.13 -2.27 5.14
C SER A 52 1.15 -2.38 6.67
N THR A 53 1.98 -3.28 7.22
CA THR A 53 2.18 -3.40 8.68
C THR A 53 2.83 -2.15 9.31
N PRO A 54 3.86 -1.51 8.72
CA PRO A 54 4.41 -0.24 9.18
C PRO A 54 3.34 0.87 9.26
N GLU A 55 2.48 1.00 8.26
CA GLU A 55 1.38 1.98 8.22
C GLU A 55 0.39 1.75 9.35
N LEU A 56 0.03 0.49 9.60
CA LEU A 56 -0.90 0.15 10.68
C LEU A 56 -0.30 0.55 12.03
N ALA A 57 0.98 0.24 12.25
CA ALA A 57 1.66 0.61 13.48
C ALA A 57 1.83 2.13 13.63
N ALA A 58 2.19 2.83 12.57
CA ALA A 58 2.29 4.29 12.56
C ALA A 58 0.94 4.95 12.90
N SER A 59 -0.15 4.42 12.34
CA SER A 59 -1.51 4.94 12.56
C SER A 59 -1.99 4.63 13.99
N ILE A 60 -1.72 3.43 14.52
CA ILE A 60 -2.01 3.09 15.92
C ILE A 60 -1.20 3.98 16.88
N ALA A 61 0.08 4.22 16.59
CA ALA A 61 0.91 5.12 17.40
C ALA A 61 0.38 6.57 17.39
N ALA A 62 -0.03 7.06 16.23
CA ALA A 62 -0.66 8.38 16.10
C ALA A 62 -2.00 8.48 16.84
N THR A 63 -2.75 7.36 16.91
CA THR A 63 -4.01 7.25 17.66
C THR A 63 -3.77 7.45 19.17
N VAL A 64 -2.71 6.84 19.71
CA VAL A 64 -2.33 6.99 21.13
C VAL A 64 -1.89 8.42 21.46
N GLY A 65 -1.30 9.13 20.49
CA GLY A 65 -0.89 10.53 20.63
C GLY A 65 -1.99 11.57 20.38
N ALA A 66 -3.24 11.16 20.08
CA ALA A 66 -4.34 12.04 19.69
C ALA A 66 -4.08 12.90 18.42
N HIS A 67 -3.21 12.42 17.51
CA HIS A 67 -2.90 13.07 16.23
C HIS A 67 -3.78 12.53 15.10
N THR A 68 -5.10 12.76 15.17
CA THR A 68 -6.08 12.20 14.21
C THR A 68 -5.89 12.72 12.79
N ASP A 69 -5.45 13.97 12.65
CA ASP A 69 -5.23 14.62 11.36
C ASP A 69 -4.08 13.96 10.58
N LEU A 70 -3.06 13.51 11.32
CA LEU A 70 -1.92 12.77 10.78
C LEU A 70 -2.35 11.41 10.22
N ILE A 71 -3.28 10.72 10.88
CA ILE A 71 -3.80 9.41 10.45
C ILE A 71 -4.53 9.55 9.12
N LEU A 72 -5.46 10.51 9.04
CA LEU A 72 -6.24 10.74 7.83
C LEU A 72 -5.35 11.15 6.66
N GLY A 73 -4.45 12.10 6.91
CA GLY A 73 -3.47 12.56 5.94
C GLY A 73 -2.55 11.43 5.45
N ASN A 74 -2.04 10.59 6.35
CA ASN A 74 -1.20 9.45 5.99
C ASN A 74 -1.95 8.44 5.11
N ILE A 75 -3.18 8.06 5.47
CA ILE A 75 -3.93 7.05 4.71
C ILE A 75 -4.26 7.54 3.29
N VAL A 76 -4.73 8.78 3.15
CA VAL A 76 -5.03 9.37 1.83
C VAL A 76 -3.74 9.57 1.03
N GLY A 77 -2.70 10.12 1.67
CA GLY A 77 -1.39 10.31 1.08
C GLY A 77 -0.78 9.00 0.58
N SER A 78 -0.83 7.92 1.36
CA SER A 78 -0.30 6.61 0.96
C SER A 78 -1.09 6.01 -0.20
N ASN A 79 -2.41 6.21 -0.27
CA ASN A 79 -3.19 5.79 -1.44
C ASN A 79 -2.79 6.54 -2.72
N ILE A 80 -2.55 7.85 -2.61
CA ILE A 80 -2.08 8.68 -3.72
C ILE A 80 -0.66 8.28 -4.13
N SER A 81 0.24 8.12 -3.14
CA SER A 81 1.63 7.67 -3.31
C SER A 81 1.71 6.31 -3.99
N ASN A 82 0.88 5.36 -3.58
CA ASN A 82 0.83 4.02 -4.18
C ASN A 82 0.49 4.08 -5.69
N VAL A 83 -0.44 4.92 -6.10
CA VAL A 83 -0.80 5.04 -7.53
C VAL A 83 0.18 5.94 -8.29
N GLY A 84 0.54 7.09 -7.73
CA GLY A 84 1.39 8.08 -8.38
C GLY A 84 2.86 7.69 -8.38
N MET A 85 3.42 7.44 -7.20
CA MET A 85 4.82 7.08 -7.00
C MET A 85 5.07 5.59 -7.27
N VAL A 86 4.34 4.68 -6.61
CA VAL A 86 4.71 3.26 -6.65
C VAL A 86 4.44 2.64 -8.02
N ILE A 87 3.24 2.78 -8.58
CA ILE A 87 2.97 2.35 -9.96
C ILE A 87 3.81 3.15 -10.95
N GLY A 88 3.93 4.46 -10.76
CA GLY A 88 4.69 5.34 -11.64
C GLY A 88 6.14 4.89 -11.81
N ILE A 89 6.88 4.80 -10.71
CA ILE A 89 8.28 4.36 -10.69
C ILE A 89 8.42 2.91 -11.16
N SER A 90 7.52 2.03 -10.73
CA SER A 90 7.54 0.62 -11.16
C SER A 90 7.42 0.49 -12.68
N ALA A 91 6.51 1.25 -13.29
CA ALA A 91 6.29 1.27 -14.74
C ALA A 91 7.46 1.91 -15.52
N ILE A 92 8.16 2.88 -14.92
CA ILE A 92 9.40 3.46 -15.49
C ILE A 92 10.48 2.38 -15.58
N ILE A 93 10.67 1.61 -14.52
CA ILE A 93 11.67 0.53 -14.46
C ILE A 93 11.33 -0.56 -15.49
N SER A 94 10.11 -1.08 -15.44
CA SER A 94 9.62 -2.11 -16.36
C SER A 94 8.14 -1.89 -16.68
N PRO A 95 7.73 -1.96 -17.97
CA PRO A 95 6.32 -1.93 -18.33
C PRO A 95 5.51 -2.96 -17.54
N LEU A 96 4.33 -2.56 -17.05
CA LEU A 96 3.51 -3.40 -16.18
C LEU A 96 2.37 -4.02 -16.99
N VAL A 97 2.47 -5.33 -17.25
CA VAL A 97 1.38 -6.11 -17.85
C VAL A 97 0.35 -6.40 -16.77
N VAL A 98 -0.91 -6.11 -17.05
CA VAL A 98 -1.98 -6.22 -16.05
C VAL A 98 -3.07 -7.17 -16.52
N SER A 99 -3.46 -8.10 -15.65
CA SER A 99 -4.53 -9.04 -15.95
C SER A 99 -5.89 -8.36 -16.13
N LYS A 100 -6.76 -8.96 -16.96
CA LYS A 100 -8.14 -8.50 -17.15
C LYS A 100 -8.97 -8.58 -15.85
N ALA A 101 -8.66 -9.54 -14.99
CA ALA A 101 -9.33 -9.68 -13.69
C ALA A 101 -9.05 -8.43 -12.84
N THR A 102 -7.77 -8.03 -12.73
CA THR A 102 -7.32 -6.84 -11.99
C THR A 102 -8.09 -5.60 -12.40
N THR A 103 -8.16 -5.40 -13.72
CA THR A 103 -8.77 -4.21 -14.33
C THR A 103 -10.29 -4.17 -14.12
N ARG A 104 -10.96 -5.33 -14.14
CA ARG A 104 -12.43 -5.41 -14.08
C ARG A 104 -13.01 -5.63 -12.69
N LYS A 105 -12.20 -6.06 -11.72
CA LYS A 105 -12.67 -6.41 -10.39
C LYS A 105 -11.90 -5.69 -9.30
N GLU A 106 -10.60 -5.93 -9.21
CA GLU A 106 -9.79 -5.44 -8.08
C GLU A 106 -9.69 -3.92 -8.04
N VAL A 107 -9.41 -3.28 -9.18
CA VAL A 107 -9.31 -1.80 -9.26
C VAL A 107 -10.66 -1.11 -9.05
N PRO A 108 -11.78 -1.60 -9.63
CA PRO A 108 -13.11 -1.09 -9.28
C PRO A 108 -13.46 -1.24 -7.78
N ILE A 109 -13.07 -2.34 -7.13
CA ILE A 109 -13.25 -2.51 -5.68
C ILE A 109 -12.46 -1.45 -4.93
N MET A 110 -11.18 -1.25 -5.27
CA MET A 110 -10.32 -0.20 -4.68
C MET A 110 -10.97 1.19 -4.78
N ILE A 111 -11.51 1.55 -5.96
CA ILE A 111 -12.20 2.83 -6.14
C ILE A 111 -13.51 2.88 -5.37
N GLY A 112 -14.26 1.78 -5.30
CA GLY A 112 -15.47 1.70 -4.48
C GLY A 112 -15.17 1.95 -2.99
N VAL A 113 -14.06 1.43 -2.50
CA VAL A 113 -13.58 1.67 -1.12
C VAL A 113 -13.13 3.13 -0.93
N MET A 114 -12.45 3.73 -1.91
CA MET A 114 -12.14 5.17 -1.90
C MET A 114 -13.39 6.05 -1.88
N LEU A 115 -14.41 5.71 -2.68
CA LEU A 115 -15.69 6.41 -2.69
C LEU A 115 -16.46 6.24 -1.39
N LEU A 116 -16.40 5.06 -0.78
CA LEU A 116 -16.96 4.81 0.54
C LEU A 116 -16.32 5.73 1.59
N LEU A 117 -14.97 5.87 1.57
CA LEU A 117 -14.27 6.80 2.45
C LEU A 117 -14.75 8.24 2.25
N VAL A 118 -14.93 8.69 1.01
CA VAL A 118 -15.48 10.04 0.76
C VAL A 118 -16.89 10.19 1.32
N ALA A 119 -17.73 9.17 1.14
CA ALA A 119 -19.14 9.21 1.55
C ALA A 119 -19.30 9.28 3.08
N ILE A 120 -18.51 8.51 3.83
CA ILE A 120 -18.55 8.53 5.30
C ILE A 120 -17.95 9.81 5.88
N SER A 121 -17.06 10.49 5.16
CA SER A 121 -16.44 11.75 5.63
C SER A 121 -17.31 13.01 5.44
N VAL A 122 -18.51 12.91 4.86
CA VAL A 122 -19.36 14.06 4.44
C VAL A 122 -19.86 14.91 5.60
N ASP A 123 -20.16 14.29 6.74
CA ASP A 123 -20.62 14.97 7.96
C ASP A 123 -19.47 15.63 8.74
N GLY A 124 -18.22 15.48 8.28
CA GLY A 124 -17.04 16.10 8.87
C GLY A 124 -16.32 15.23 9.89
N GLU A 125 -16.74 13.99 10.10
CA GLU A 125 -16.04 13.03 10.95
C GLU A 125 -16.11 11.61 10.38
N ILE A 126 -15.12 10.78 10.69
CA ILE A 126 -15.18 9.33 10.49
C ILE A 126 -15.41 8.77 11.89
N SER A 127 -16.65 8.43 12.19
CA SER A 127 -17.05 7.99 13.52
C SER A 127 -16.54 6.58 13.84
N GLN A 128 -16.68 6.16 15.09
CA GLN A 128 -16.41 4.79 15.49
C GLN A 128 -17.32 3.78 14.76
N TYR A 129 -18.55 4.17 14.42
CA TYR A 129 -19.47 3.33 13.66
C TYR A 129 -19.01 3.16 12.21
N ASP A 130 -18.46 4.22 11.61
CA ASP A 130 -17.83 4.14 10.29
C ASP A 130 -16.60 3.25 10.32
N GLY A 131 -15.82 3.30 11.41
CA GLY A 131 -14.76 2.35 11.67
C GLY A 131 -15.23 0.89 11.63
N ILE A 132 -16.34 0.57 12.31
CA ILE A 132 -16.95 -0.77 12.29
C ILE A 132 -17.39 -1.14 10.86
N LEU A 133 -17.98 -0.20 10.11
CA LEU A 133 -18.37 -0.40 8.71
C LEU A 133 -17.17 -0.74 7.83
N LEU A 134 -16.05 -0.03 7.98
CA LEU A 134 -14.81 -0.29 7.25
C LEU A 134 -14.23 -1.67 7.58
N ILE A 135 -14.25 -2.08 8.86
CA ILE A 135 -13.84 -3.43 9.27
C ILE A 135 -14.78 -4.51 8.73
N ALA A 136 -16.09 -4.26 8.68
CA ALA A 136 -17.02 -5.17 8.02
C ALA A 136 -16.71 -5.30 6.52
N GLY A 137 -16.35 -4.18 5.87
CA GLY A 137 -15.82 -4.16 4.50
C GLY A 137 -14.54 -4.98 4.35
N LEU A 138 -13.60 -4.88 5.30
CA LEU A 138 -12.36 -5.67 5.32
C LEU A 138 -12.66 -7.18 5.36
N ILE A 139 -13.58 -7.59 6.22
CA ILE A 139 -14.01 -8.99 6.33
C ILE A 139 -14.63 -9.45 5.01
N ALA A 140 -15.52 -8.65 4.41
CA ALA A 140 -16.14 -8.96 3.12
C ALA A 140 -15.09 -9.10 1.99
N PHE A 141 -14.12 -8.17 1.93
CA PHE A 141 -13.04 -8.22 0.96
C PHE A 141 -12.12 -9.44 1.16
N THR A 142 -11.82 -9.79 2.41
CA THR A 142 -11.04 -10.98 2.75
C THR A 142 -11.78 -12.25 2.33
N VAL A 143 -13.08 -12.36 2.62
CA VAL A 143 -13.92 -13.49 2.19
C VAL A 143 -13.98 -13.59 0.66
N TYR A 144 -14.13 -12.47 -0.05
CA TYR A 144 -14.07 -12.42 -1.51
C TYR A 144 -12.74 -13.01 -2.03
N THR A 145 -11.62 -12.55 -1.47
CA THR A 145 -10.29 -12.94 -1.92
C THR A 145 -9.98 -14.41 -1.62
N LEU A 146 -10.38 -14.91 -0.45
CA LEU A 146 -10.27 -16.33 -0.09
C LEU A 146 -11.16 -17.22 -0.96
N SER A 147 -12.38 -16.76 -1.26
CA SER A 147 -13.32 -17.49 -2.13
C SER A 147 -12.77 -17.60 -3.55
N ARG A 148 -12.12 -16.54 -4.04
CA ARG A 148 -11.42 -16.54 -5.32
C ARG A 148 -10.25 -17.53 -5.32
N ALA A 149 -9.41 -17.50 -4.29
CA ALA A 149 -8.31 -18.45 -4.11
C ALA A 149 -8.81 -19.91 -4.15
N LYS A 150 -9.90 -20.21 -3.44
CA LYS A 150 -10.51 -21.55 -3.41
C LYS A 150 -11.05 -21.98 -4.78
N LYS A 151 -11.59 -21.05 -5.56
CA LYS A 151 -12.08 -21.32 -6.92
C LYS A 151 -10.93 -21.60 -7.89
N GLU A 152 -9.87 -20.80 -7.84
CA GLU A 152 -8.65 -21.00 -8.65
C GLU A 152 -8.02 -22.37 -8.36
N ARG A 153 -7.86 -22.71 -7.08
CA ARG A 153 -7.32 -24.01 -6.65
C ARG A 153 -8.13 -25.23 -7.13
N LYS A 154 -9.45 -25.09 -7.29
CA LYS A 154 -10.32 -26.16 -7.80
C LYS A 154 -10.26 -26.33 -9.32
N GLN A 155 -9.83 -25.29 -10.05
CA GLN A 155 -9.77 -25.29 -11.50
C GLN A 155 -8.42 -25.77 -12.04
N GLU A 156 -7.35 -25.66 -11.25
CA GLU A 156 -6.04 -26.21 -11.59
C GLU A 156 -5.95 -27.71 -11.23
N GLU A 157 -5.63 -28.54 -12.23
CA GLU A 157 -5.38 -29.98 -12.06
C GLU A 157 -4.18 -30.23 -11.12
N GLU A 158 -4.14 -31.43 -10.53
CA GLU A 158 -3.05 -31.82 -9.64
C GLU A 158 -1.70 -31.94 -10.36
N ASP A 159 -0.91 -30.86 -10.38
CA ASP A 159 0.51 -30.92 -10.78
C ASP A 159 1.35 -31.60 -9.68
N PRO A 160 1.99 -32.76 -9.94
CA PRO A 160 2.90 -33.44 -9.02
C PRO A 160 4.15 -32.61 -8.67
N ALA A 161 4.55 -31.64 -9.50
CA ALA A 161 5.71 -30.78 -9.25
C ALA A 161 5.45 -29.72 -8.15
N ALA A 162 4.19 -29.40 -7.85
CA ALA A 162 3.79 -28.45 -6.80
C ALA A 162 4.14 -28.93 -5.37
N GLN A 163 4.57 -30.18 -5.20
CA GLN A 163 4.87 -30.76 -3.89
C GLN A 163 6.24 -30.37 -3.31
N LYS A 164 7.21 -29.91 -4.11
CA LYS A 164 8.61 -29.71 -3.66
C LYS A 164 8.87 -28.44 -2.82
N SER A 165 7.91 -27.52 -2.66
CA SER A 165 8.12 -26.32 -1.84
C SER A 165 7.83 -26.58 -0.35
N SER A 166 8.85 -26.37 0.49
CA SER A 166 8.73 -26.44 1.96
C SER A 166 7.91 -25.26 2.49
N VAL A 167 6.68 -25.53 2.95
CA VAL A 167 5.79 -24.52 3.56
C VAL A 167 6.43 -23.82 4.77
N PRO A 168 7.12 -24.53 5.69
CA PRO A 168 7.79 -23.87 6.81
C PRO A 168 8.82 -22.83 6.37
N ARG A 169 9.58 -23.13 5.30
CA ARG A 169 10.55 -22.16 4.75
C ARG A 169 9.85 -20.95 4.15
N ALA A 170 8.75 -21.15 3.43
CA ALA A 170 7.97 -20.05 2.84
C ALA A 170 7.36 -19.14 3.90
N VAL A 171 6.77 -19.72 4.96
CA VAL A 171 6.24 -18.98 6.12
C VAL A 171 7.36 -18.24 6.84
N GLY A 172 8.51 -18.88 7.07
CA GLY A 172 9.68 -18.23 7.66
C GLY A 172 10.15 -17.02 6.84
N LEU A 173 10.20 -17.13 5.51
CA LEU A 173 10.55 -16.02 4.62
C LEU A 173 9.54 -14.87 4.69
N ILE A 174 8.24 -15.17 4.75
CA ILE A 174 7.19 -14.15 4.92
C ILE A 174 7.33 -13.45 6.27
N ALA A 175 7.50 -14.21 7.35
CA ALA A 175 7.60 -13.66 8.70
C ALA A 175 8.84 -12.77 8.87
N ILE A 176 10.01 -13.25 8.46
CA ILE A 176 11.26 -12.47 8.52
C ILE A 176 11.18 -11.28 7.56
N GLY A 177 10.62 -11.49 6.36
CA GLY A 177 10.42 -10.42 5.38
C GLY A 177 9.55 -9.28 5.92
N SER A 178 8.39 -9.63 6.49
CA SER A 178 7.47 -8.66 7.10
C SER A 178 8.09 -7.97 8.31
N GLY A 179 8.85 -8.70 9.15
CA GLY A 179 9.59 -8.11 10.25
C GLY A 179 10.64 -7.10 9.79
N LEU A 180 11.41 -7.42 8.75
CA LEU A 180 12.37 -6.48 8.17
C LEU A 180 11.70 -5.26 7.53
N LEU A 181 10.56 -5.44 6.88
CA LEU A 181 9.78 -4.31 6.33
C LEU A 181 9.26 -3.42 7.45
N TYR A 182 8.77 -4.01 8.53
CA TYR A 182 8.35 -3.28 9.74
C TYR A 182 9.47 -2.45 10.34
N PHE A 183 10.56 -3.07 10.76
CA PHE A 183 11.67 -2.36 11.39
C PHE A 183 12.39 -1.41 10.41
N GLY A 184 12.56 -1.83 9.16
CA GLY A 184 13.17 -0.99 8.12
C GLY A 184 12.32 0.24 7.82
N GLY A 185 10.99 0.09 7.77
CA GLY A 185 10.05 1.18 7.62
C GLY A 185 10.13 2.16 8.78
N LEU A 186 10.08 1.69 10.03
CA LEU A 186 10.22 2.54 11.21
C LEU A 186 11.54 3.32 11.20
N VAL A 187 12.67 2.64 11.02
CA VAL A 187 14.00 3.28 10.97
C VAL A 187 14.04 4.32 9.84
N THR A 188 13.56 4.00 8.64
CA THR A 188 13.55 4.96 7.53
C THR A 188 12.65 6.16 7.83
N ILE A 189 11.44 5.95 8.32
CA ILE A 189 10.46 7.02 8.59
C ILE A 189 10.97 7.96 9.68
N GLU A 190 11.39 7.44 10.84
CA GLU A 190 11.87 8.25 11.96
C GLU A 190 13.04 9.16 11.56
N ASN A 191 13.97 8.62 10.79
CA ASN A 191 15.16 9.36 10.37
C ASN A 191 14.86 10.36 9.25
N VAL A 192 13.96 10.03 8.31
CA VAL A 192 13.48 10.98 7.29
C VAL A 192 12.73 12.13 7.94
N ILE A 193 11.86 11.85 8.92
CA ILE A 193 11.14 12.87 9.68
C ILE A 193 12.12 13.74 10.47
N SER A 194 13.11 13.14 11.14
CA SER A 194 14.12 13.89 11.91
C SER A 194 14.98 14.81 11.02
N ILE A 195 15.24 14.41 9.78
CA ILE A 195 15.89 15.28 8.78
C ILE A 195 14.93 16.41 8.35
N ALA A 196 13.62 16.17 8.35
CA ALA A 196 12.60 17.09 7.84
C ALA A 196 11.96 18.01 8.91
N GLN A 197 12.11 17.78 10.22
CA GLN A 197 11.39 18.53 11.27
C GLN A 197 11.86 19.98 11.50
N GLY A 198 12.72 20.54 10.65
CA GLY A 198 13.21 21.92 10.76
C GLY A 198 12.37 23.01 10.06
N ILE A 199 11.25 22.66 9.40
CA ILE A 199 10.62 23.54 8.38
C ILE A 199 9.15 23.95 8.64
N GLY A 200 8.60 23.74 9.85
CA GLY A 200 7.32 24.36 10.25
C GLY A 200 6.06 23.92 9.49
N ILE A 201 6.04 22.68 8.99
CA ILE A 201 4.92 22.09 8.21
C ILE A 201 3.81 21.58 9.14
N SER A 202 2.53 21.69 8.74
CA SER A 202 1.37 21.19 9.50
C SER A 202 1.31 19.65 9.58
N GLU A 203 0.67 19.10 10.62
CA GLU A 203 0.56 17.64 10.81
C GLU A 203 -0.10 16.93 9.62
N THR A 204 -1.16 17.52 9.04
CA THR A 204 -1.83 17.00 7.85
C THR A 204 -0.89 16.96 6.64
N VAL A 205 -0.13 18.03 6.38
CA VAL A 205 0.82 18.06 5.25
C VAL A 205 1.97 17.09 5.50
N ALA A 206 2.48 16.99 6.72
CA ALA A 206 3.49 16.00 7.08
C ALA A 206 2.98 14.56 6.89
N GLY A 207 1.72 14.29 7.24
CA GLY A 207 1.02 13.02 7.03
C GLY A 207 0.91 12.66 5.56
N ILE A 208 0.37 13.59 4.75
CA ILE A 208 0.15 13.41 3.31
C ILE A 208 1.45 13.27 2.51
N THR A 209 2.55 13.87 2.98
CA THR A 209 3.82 13.92 2.25
C THR A 209 4.86 12.97 2.83
N ILE A 210 5.50 13.35 3.93
CA ILE A 210 6.67 12.66 4.49
C ILE A 210 6.29 11.27 5.01
N VAL A 211 5.23 11.20 5.81
CA VAL A 211 4.80 9.92 6.41
C VAL A 211 4.23 9.00 5.34
N ALA A 212 3.38 9.51 4.44
CA ALA A 212 2.85 8.73 3.33
C ALA A 212 3.94 8.18 2.41
N ILE A 213 4.93 9.00 2.03
CA ILE A 213 6.06 8.54 1.21
C ILE A 213 6.85 7.46 1.96
N GLY A 214 7.23 7.74 3.20
CA GLY A 214 8.06 6.85 4.01
C GLY A 214 7.41 5.50 4.27
N THR A 215 6.11 5.51 4.59
CA THR A 215 5.33 4.29 4.80
C THR A 215 5.03 3.54 3.49
N SER A 216 5.01 4.20 2.33
CA SER A 216 4.85 3.54 1.02
C SER A 216 6.17 2.97 0.43
N LEU A 217 7.31 3.14 1.11
CA LEU A 217 8.60 2.59 0.65
C LEU A 217 8.64 1.05 0.66
N PRO A 218 8.15 0.33 1.70
CA PRO A 218 7.91 -1.11 1.67
C PRO A 218 7.19 -1.58 0.39
N GLU A 219 6.08 -0.93 0.02
CA GLU A 219 5.28 -1.21 -1.18
C GLU A 219 6.11 -0.99 -2.44
N LEU A 220 6.83 0.15 -2.52
CA LEU A 220 7.69 0.47 -3.66
C LEU A 220 8.75 -0.60 -3.88
N ILE A 221 9.50 -0.91 -2.83
CA ILE A 221 10.61 -1.86 -2.90
C ILE A 221 10.10 -3.26 -3.19
N THR A 222 9.04 -3.69 -2.50
CA THR A 222 8.43 -5.02 -2.70
C THR A 222 7.87 -5.16 -4.11
N SER A 223 7.21 -4.13 -4.64
CA SER A 223 6.69 -4.11 -6.02
C SER A 223 7.81 -4.20 -7.04
N ILE A 224 8.87 -3.39 -6.89
CA ILE A 224 10.05 -3.43 -7.78
C ILE A 224 10.73 -4.80 -7.75
N VAL A 225 10.91 -5.38 -6.56
CA VAL A 225 11.48 -6.72 -6.39
C VAL A 225 10.62 -7.77 -7.08
N ALA A 226 9.30 -7.73 -6.90
CA ALA A 226 8.37 -8.65 -7.54
C ALA A 226 8.44 -8.56 -9.07
N ILE A 227 8.41 -7.34 -9.61
CA ILE A 227 8.50 -7.07 -11.05
C ILE A 227 9.84 -7.55 -11.63
N LYS A 228 10.96 -7.26 -10.96
CA LYS A 228 12.30 -7.72 -11.39
C LYS A 228 12.42 -9.25 -11.39
N LYS A 229 11.64 -9.95 -10.58
CA LYS A 229 11.55 -11.42 -10.56
C LYS A 229 10.56 -12.00 -11.57
N GLY A 230 9.92 -11.17 -12.39
CA GLY A 230 8.90 -11.60 -13.35
C GLY A 230 7.52 -11.86 -12.73
N HIS A 231 7.28 -11.38 -11.50
CA HIS A 231 6.04 -11.54 -10.75
C HIS A 231 5.21 -10.24 -10.76
N THR A 232 4.94 -9.69 -11.94
CA THR A 232 4.25 -8.39 -12.10
C THR A 232 2.86 -8.37 -11.46
N ASP A 233 2.14 -9.49 -11.49
CA ASP A 233 0.84 -9.62 -10.81
C ASP A 233 0.95 -9.47 -9.27
N ILE A 234 2.05 -9.92 -8.66
CA ILE A 234 2.31 -9.68 -7.23
C ILE A 234 2.56 -8.20 -7.00
N GLY A 235 3.37 -7.55 -7.85
CA GLY A 235 3.66 -6.12 -7.71
C GLY A 235 2.38 -5.27 -7.77
N ILE A 236 1.56 -5.46 -8.80
CA ILE A 236 0.29 -4.71 -8.93
C ILE A 236 -0.70 -5.11 -7.82
N GLY A 237 -0.80 -6.40 -7.51
CA GLY A 237 -1.68 -6.89 -6.45
C GLY A 237 -1.32 -6.32 -5.08
N THR A 238 -0.03 -6.14 -4.80
CA THR A 238 0.45 -5.47 -3.58
C THR A 238 -0.08 -4.06 -3.51
N ILE A 239 0.08 -3.27 -4.57
CA ILE A 239 -0.34 -1.85 -4.59
C ILE A 239 -1.86 -1.71 -4.44
N VAL A 240 -2.64 -2.49 -5.20
CA VAL A 240 -4.11 -2.44 -5.15
C VAL A 240 -4.60 -2.94 -3.78
N GLY A 241 -3.99 -4.00 -3.26
CA GLY A 241 -4.27 -4.52 -1.92
C GLY A 241 -3.98 -3.50 -0.84
N SER A 242 -2.78 -2.90 -0.84
CA SER A 242 -2.37 -1.88 0.14
C SER A 242 -3.32 -0.70 0.15
N ASN A 243 -3.78 -0.21 -1.01
CA ASN A 243 -4.79 0.86 -1.07
C ASN A 243 -6.12 0.47 -0.40
N ILE A 244 -6.59 -0.75 -0.67
CA ILE A 244 -7.80 -1.28 -0.03
C ILE A 244 -7.59 -1.42 1.49
N TYR A 245 -6.46 -1.93 1.94
CA TYR A 245 -6.16 -2.13 3.36
C TYR A 245 -5.92 -0.83 4.11
N ASN A 246 -5.29 0.16 3.49
CA ASN A 246 -5.12 1.49 4.08
C ASN A 246 -6.46 2.08 4.51
N ILE A 247 -7.51 1.87 3.70
CA ILE A 247 -8.84 2.36 4.02
C ILE A 247 -9.61 1.36 4.90
N LEU A 248 -9.76 0.09 4.50
CA LEU A 248 -10.63 -0.84 5.22
C LEU A 248 -10.04 -1.27 6.58
N MET A 249 -8.73 -1.50 6.64
CA MET A 249 -8.05 -1.97 7.83
C MET A 249 -7.53 -0.82 8.68
N ILE A 250 -6.68 0.04 8.10
CA ILE A 250 -5.94 1.03 8.90
C ILE A 250 -6.87 2.16 9.36
N MET A 251 -7.63 2.77 8.45
CA MET A 251 -8.67 3.74 8.82
C MET A 251 -9.73 3.09 9.72
N GLY A 252 -10.16 1.87 9.38
CA GLY A 252 -11.15 1.13 10.16
C GLY A 252 -10.73 0.93 11.62
N VAL A 253 -9.53 0.40 11.85
CA VAL A 253 -8.99 0.20 13.20
C VAL A 253 -8.83 1.53 13.94
N ALA A 254 -8.21 2.54 13.30
CA ALA A 254 -7.99 3.83 13.95
C ALA A 254 -9.32 4.52 14.32
N SER A 255 -10.30 4.50 13.41
CA SER A 255 -11.62 5.12 13.64
C SER A 255 -12.40 4.40 14.75
N VAL A 256 -12.31 3.07 14.87
CA VAL A 256 -12.93 2.34 16.00
C VAL A 256 -12.34 2.77 17.34
N ILE A 257 -11.03 3.04 17.40
CA ILE A 257 -10.37 3.37 18.67
C ILE A 257 -10.73 4.79 19.11
N THR A 258 -10.64 5.80 18.23
CA THR A 258 -10.80 7.22 18.64
C THR A 258 -11.83 8.03 17.87
N GLY A 259 -12.34 7.55 16.74
CA GLY A 259 -12.92 8.41 15.72
C GLY A 259 -11.88 9.36 15.11
N ILE A 260 -12.18 9.94 13.95
CA ILE A 260 -11.24 10.81 13.22
C ILE A 260 -12.00 12.01 12.66
N ALA A 261 -11.62 13.22 13.08
CA ALA A 261 -12.18 14.44 12.51
C ALA A 261 -11.67 14.65 11.07
N VAL A 262 -12.55 15.10 10.17
CA VAL A 262 -12.19 15.42 8.79
C VAL A 262 -11.77 16.87 8.71
N VAL A 263 -10.46 17.09 8.49
CA VAL A 263 -9.88 18.44 8.43
C VAL A 263 -10.34 19.24 7.19
N PRO A 264 -10.45 20.57 7.30
CA PRO A 264 -10.77 21.44 6.16
C PRO A 264 -9.88 21.18 4.94
N GLY A 265 -10.53 20.94 3.80
CA GLY A 265 -9.90 20.70 2.50
C GLY A 265 -9.33 19.30 2.27
N MET A 266 -9.57 18.34 3.17
CA MET A 266 -9.34 16.91 2.91
C MET A 266 -10.12 16.40 1.68
N PHE A 267 -11.29 17.00 1.39
CA PHE A 267 -12.08 16.67 0.20
C PHE A 267 -11.32 16.92 -1.11
N THR A 268 -10.42 17.91 -1.14
CA THR A 268 -9.56 18.14 -2.30
C THR A 268 -8.60 16.96 -2.48
N ASP A 269 -8.00 16.48 -1.39
CA ASP A 269 -7.07 15.35 -1.42
C ASP A 269 -7.79 14.04 -1.77
N TYR A 270 -9.04 13.85 -1.32
CA TYR A 270 -9.89 12.74 -1.77
C TYR A 270 -10.17 12.77 -3.28
N LEU A 271 -10.47 13.94 -3.85
CA LEU A 271 -10.70 14.08 -5.29
C LEU A 271 -9.43 13.77 -6.08
N ILE A 272 -8.26 14.20 -5.57
CA ILE A 272 -6.96 13.89 -6.18
C ILE A 272 -6.70 12.38 -6.12
N MET A 273 -6.93 11.73 -4.97
CA MET A 273 -6.81 10.28 -4.80
C MET A 273 -7.67 9.50 -5.81
N ILE A 274 -8.94 9.87 -5.95
CA ILE A 274 -9.84 9.28 -6.95
C ILE A 274 -9.35 9.59 -8.36
N GLY A 275 -8.86 10.79 -8.62
CA GLY A 275 -8.28 11.21 -9.90
C GLY A 275 -7.12 10.30 -10.33
N PHE A 276 -6.17 10.03 -9.43
CA PHE A 276 -5.08 9.08 -9.68
C PHE A 276 -5.61 7.68 -10.02
N ALA A 277 -6.61 7.19 -9.27
CA ALA A 277 -7.20 5.87 -9.52
C ALA A 277 -7.96 5.79 -10.87
N ILE A 278 -8.62 6.86 -11.29
CA ILE A 278 -9.29 6.95 -12.60
C ILE A 278 -8.26 6.97 -13.73
N VAL A 279 -7.18 7.76 -13.59
CA VAL A 279 -6.07 7.79 -14.56
C VAL A 279 -5.45 6.39 -14.68
N LEU A 280 -5.28 5.68 -13.57
CA LEU A 280 -4.83 4.29 -13.57
C LEU A 280 -5.77 3.40 -14.42
N ILE A 281 -7.10 3.47 -14.23
CA ILE A 281 -8.05 2.71 -15.07
C ILE A 281 -7.80 2.96 -16.56
N ALA A 282 -7.57 4.21 -16.96
CA ALA A 282 -7.37 4.57 -18.36
C ALA A 282 -6.20 3.79 -18.98
N PHE A 283 -5.10 3.67 -18.24
CA PHE A 283 -3.93 2.88 -18.65
C PHE A 283 -4.12 1.37 -18.48
N LEU A 284 -5.02 0.92 -17.61
CA LEU A 284 -5.31 -0.49 -17.46
C LEU A 284 -6.19 -1.05 -18.58
N ARG A 285 -6.95 -0.22 -19.29
CA ARG A 285 -7.78 -0.65 -20.43
C ARG A 285 -6.98 -1.27 -21.57
N SER A 286 -5.74 -0.84 -21.78
CA SER A 286 -4.81 -1.44 -22.74
C SER A 286 -4.19 -2.76 -22.24
N GLY A 287 -4.39 -3.13 -20.97
CA GLY A 287 -3.74 -4.28 -20.33
C GLY A 287 -2.25 -4.10 -20.06
N LEU A 288 -1.72 -2.90 -20.30
CA LEU A 288 -0.30 -2.58 -20.17
C LEU A 288 -0.15 -1.12 -19.72
N ILE A 289 0.60 -0.90 -18.65
CA ILE A 289 1.07 0.43 -18.25
C ILE A 289 2.48 0.62 -18.84
N PRO A 290 2.62 1.40 -19.93
CA PRO A 290 3.92 1.62 -20.56
C PRO A 290 4.74 2.66 -19.77
N ARG A 291 6.05 2.71 -20.03
CA ARG A 291 6.98 3.65 -19.38
C ARG A 291 6.50 5.12 -19.41
N PRO A 292 5.98 5.67 -20.52
CA PRO A 292 5.50 7.05 -20.54
C PRO A 292 4.32 7.30 -19.60
N ALA A 293 3.42 6.32 -19.42
CA ALA A 293 2.35 6.41 -18.45
C ALA A 293 2.90 6.44 -17.01
N GLY A 294 3.93 5.62 -16.74
CA GLY A 294 4.65 5.64 -15.47
C GLY A 294 5.30 7.00 -15.17
N ILE A 295 5.96 7.60 -16.15
CA ILE A 295 6.52 8.96 -16.06
C ILE A 295 5.41 9.98 -15.77
N GLY A 296 4.29 9.90 -16.49
CA GLY A 296 3.14 10.78 -16.28
C GLY A 296 2.57 10.70 -14.86
N LEU A 297 2.41 9.48 -14.32
CA LEU A 297 1.97 9.27 -12.93
C LEU A 297 2.97 9.83 -11.91
N ALA A 298 4.27 9.60 -12.11
CA ALA A 298 5.30 10.10 -11.20
C ALA A 298 5.40 11.64 -11.22
N ILE A 299 5.28 12.27 -12.40
CA ILE A 299 5.23 13.73 -12.53
C ILE A 299 3.97 14.28 -11.87
N ALA A 300 2.81 13.69 -12.14
CA ALA A 300 1.56 14.10 -11.50
C ALA A 300 1.67 14.03 -9.97
N TYR A 301 2.33 12.99 -9.44
CA TYR A 301 2.59 12.87 -8.01
C TYR A 301 3.53 13.95 -7.48
N ALA A 302 4.61 14.26 -8.21
CA ALA A 302 5.51 15.35 -7.83
C ALA A 302 4.81 16.72 -7.84
N VAL A 303 3.93 16.96 -8.82
CA VAL A 303 3.10 18.18 -8.88
C VAL A 303 2.13 18.24 -7.70
N TYR A 304 1.50 17.12 -7.35
CA TYR A 304 0.66 17.01 -6.16
C TYR A 304 1.43 17.34 -4.90
N LEU A 305 2.62 16.76 -4.68
CA LEU A 305 3.46 17.09 -3.54
C LEU A 305 3.82 18.58 -3.49
N GLY A 306 4.17 19.17 -4.63
CA GLY A 306 4.43 20.61 -4.72
C GLY A 306 3.22 21.46 -4.33
N TYR A 307 2.03 21.10 -4.81
CA TYR A 307 0.77 21.76 -4.42
C TYR A 307 0.50 21.63 -2.91
N THR A 308 0.65 20.43 -2.34
CA THR A 308 0.40 20.18 -0.92
C THR A 308 1.38 20.90 0.00
N LEU A 309 2.65 21.04 -0.41
CA LEU A 309 3.67 21.76 0.36
C LEU A 309 3.49 23.28 0.34
N LEU A 310 2.79 23.83 -0.65
CA LEU A 310 2.53 25.26 -0.79
C LEU A 310 1.21 25.71 -0.15
N ARG A 311 0.42 24.77 0.38
CA ARG A 311 -0.87 24.99 1.02
C ARG A 311 -0.72 25.15 2.52
#